data_AF-A0A3C0KWU0-F1
#
_entry.id   AF-A0A3C0KWU0-F1
#
_cell.length_a   1.000
_cell.length_b   1.000
_cell.length_c   1.000
_cell.angle_alpha   90.00
_cell.angle_beta   90.00
_cell.angle_gamma   90.00
#
_symmetry.space_group_name_H-M   'P 1'
#
loop_
_entity.id
_entity.type
_entity.pdbx_description
1 polymer ?
#
loop_
_entity_poly.entity_id
_entity_poly.type
_entity_poly.pdbx_seq_one_letter_code
_entity_poly.pdbx_strand_id
1 'polypeptide(L)'
;MKRKWVLGLVLILCLSGLALKWRTAHVNAAVAETLRLEPQSARAARTMLITLVDGREFPVNYLRDGELVFMGIDGLWWRAFQDPGQPVTMFIQGETFEGHARVVVNDPVLVENVFARLRPTVPEWLPDALNGKLVTITLK
;
A
#
# COMPACT_ATOMS: atom_id res chain seq x y z
N MET A 1 30.39 -23.39 21.63
CA MET A 1 30.40 -21.94 21.31
C MET A 1 29.42 -21.53 20.21
N LYS A 2 29.35 -22.20 19.05
CA LYS A 2 28.49 -21.82 17.91
C LYS A 2 26.99 -21.63 18.24
N ARG A 3 26.39 -22.46 19.11
CA ARG A 3 24.96 -22.39 19.47
C ARG A 3 24.55 -21.08 20.16
N LYS A 4 25.40 -20.51 21.01
CA LYS A 4 25.11 -19.25 21.73
C LYS A 4 25.10 -18.05 20.77
N TRP A 5 26.00 -18.05 19.78
CA TRP A 5 26.04 -17.04 18.72
C TRP A 5 24.86 -17.13 17.78
N VAL A 6 24.43 -18.35 17.41
CA VAL A 6 23.21 -18.55 16.61
C VAL A 6 21.98 -18.06 17.36
N LEU A 7 21.85 -18.38 18.66
CA LEU A 7 20.73 -17.90 19.46
C LEU A 7 20.73 -16.36 19.57
N GLY A 8 21.89 -15.76 19.78
CA GLY A 8 22.05 -14.31 19.81
C GLY A 8 21.66 -13.65 18.48
N LEU A 9 22.10 -14.21 17.36
CA LEU A 9 21.74 -13.72 16.02
C LEU A 9 20.22 -13.82 15.79
N VAL A 10 19.61 -14.96 16.12
CA VAL A 10 18.15 -15.15 15.98
C VAL A 10 17.38 -14.14 16.83
N LEU A 11 17.83 -13.91 18.07
CA LEU A 11 17.20 -12.93 18.95
C LEU A 11 17.28 -11.51 18.35
N ILE A 12 18.45 -11.10 17.85
CA ILE A 12 18.64 -9.81 17.20
C ILE A 12 17.75 -9.67 15.97
N LEU A 13 17.67 -10.71 15.13
CA LEU A 13 16.79 -10.71 13.95
C LEU A 13 15.31 -10.58 14.35
N CYS A 14 14.85 -11.30 15.37
CA CYS A 14 13.48 -11.19 15.87
C CYS A 14 13.19 -9.79 16.41
N LEU A 15 14.07 -9.24 17.25
CA LEU A 15 13.90 -7.91 17.83
C LEU A 15 13.92 -6.82 16.76
N SER A 16 14.83 -6.91 15.78
CA SER A 16 14.88 -5.96 14.67
C SER A 16 13.61 -6.01 13.81
N GLY A 17 13.09 -7.21 13.52
CA GLY A 17 11.82 -7.37 12.81
C GLY A 17 10.64 -6.77 13.57
N LEU A 18 10.60 -6.95 14.89
CA LEU A 18 9.55 -6.36 15.74
C LEU A 18 9.64 -4.83 15.77
N ALA A 19 10.85 -4.27 15.94
CA ALA A 19 11.09 -2.84 15.93
C ALA A 19 10.67 -2.20 14.59
N LEU A 20 10.97 -2.86 13.47
CA LEU A 20 10.58 -2.39 12.13
C LEU A 20 9.06 -2.37 11.95
N LYS A 21 8.37 -3.43 12.40
CA LYS A 21 6.90 -3.49 12.39
C LYS A 21 6.29 -2.36 13.20
N TRP A 22 6.78 -2.14 14.41
CA TRP A 22 6.29 -1.08 15.30
C TRP A 22 6.49 0.31 14.70
N ARG A 23 7.69 0.58 14.17
CA ARG A 23 8.00 1.84 13.48
C ARG A 23 7.06 2.07 12.29
N THR A 24 6.82 1.04 11.48
CA THR A 24 5.94 1.12 10.31
C THR A 24 4.50 1.43 10.74
N ALA A 25 3.99 0.75 11.77
CA ALA A 25 2.66 1.00 12.30
C ALA A 25 2.52 2.44 12.84
N HIS A 26 3.53 2.95 13.55
CA HIS A 26 3.53 4.31 14.06
C HIS A 26 3.52 5.37 12.95
N VAL A 27 4.35 5.19 11.92
CA VAL A 27 4.36 6.08 10.74
C VAL A 27 3.02 6.04 10.01
N ASN A 28 2.47 4.84 9.80
CA ASN A 28 1.16 4.70 9.14
C ASN A 28 0.05 5.39 9.92
N ALA A 29 0.05 5.28 11.25
CA ALA A 29 -0.92 5.96 12.10
C ALA A 29 -0.82 7.49 12.00
N ALA A 30 0.40 8.05 12.05
CA ALA A 30 0.62 9.49 11.90
C ALA A 30 0.18 10.01 10.50
N VAL A 31 0.44 9.22 9.45
CA VAL A 31 -0.04 9.55 8.10
C VAL A 31 -1.56 9.50 8.04
N ALA A 32 -2.19 8.48 8.62
CA ALA A 32 -3.65 8.37 8.65
C ALA A 32 -4.31 9.53 9.39
N GLU A 33 -3.73 9.95 10.51
CA GLU A 33 -4.16 11.15 11.23
C GLU A 33 -4.04 12.41 10.36
N THR A 34 -2.88 12.60 9.70
CA THR A 34 -2.67 13.73 8.78
C THR A 34 -3.73 13.76 7.67
N LEU A 35 -4.04 12.61 7.06
CA LEU A 35 -5.02 12.53 5.98
C LEU A 35 -6.42 12.94 6.46
N ARG A 36 -6.81 12.58 7.69
CA ARG A 36 -8.11 12.94 8.28
C ARG A 36 -8.19 14.41 8.70
N LEU A 37 -7.14 14.93 9.32
CA LEU A 37 -7.12 16.31 9.84
C LEU A 37 -6.86 17.35 8.75
N GLU A 38 -6.06 17.00 7.75
CA GLU A 38 -5.65 17.89 6.66
C GLU A 38 -5.99 17.29 5.29
N PRO A 39 -7.28 17.12 4.97
CA PRO A 39 -7.73 16.43 3.75
C PRO A 39 -7.33 17.14 2.45
N GLN A 40 -6.97 18.42 2.51
CA GLN A 40 -6.54 19.21 1.35
C GLN A 40 -5.02 19.43 1.29
N SER A 41 -4.24 18.73 2.13
CA SER A 41 -2.79 18.81 2.13
C SER A 41 -2.18 18.24 0.84
N ALA A 42 -0.95 18.67 0.52
CA ALA A 42 -0.18 18.11 -0.59
C ALA A 42 0.03 16.59 -0.47
N ARG A 43 0.03 16.05 0.76
CA ARG A 43 0.06 14.61 1.03
C ARG A 43 -1.28 13.96 0.70
N ALA A 44 -2.40 14.53 1.16
CA ALA A 44 -3.73 14.01 0.87
C ALA A 44 -4.10 14.04 -0.63
N ALA A 45 -3.48 14.95 -1.39
CA ALA A 45 -3.59 14.97 -2.86
C ALA A 45 -2.95 13.75 -3.56
N ARG A 46 -2.11 12.96 -2.86
CA ARG A 46 -1.37 11.83 -3.44
C ARG A 46 -1.52 10.53 -2.66
N THR A 47 -2.03 10.59 -1.43
CA THR A 47 -2.18 9.46 -0.53
C THR A 47 -3.61 9.39 -0.02
N MET A 48 -4.20 8.19 -0.04
CA MET A 48 -5.50 7.88 0.52
C MET A 48 -5.37 6.93 1.70
N LEU A 49 -6.42 6.82 2.52
CA LEU A 49 -6.56 5.68 3.41
C LEU A 49 -7.45 4.63 2.76
N ILE A 50 -7.00 3.39 2.75
CA ILE A 50 -7.80 2.24 2.37
C ILE A 50 -8.07 1.37 3.60
N THR A 51 -9.33 0.98 3.78
CA THR A 51 -9.79 0.08 4.83
C THR A 51 -10.26 -1.21 4.19
N LEU A 52 -9.65 -2.32 4.63
CA LEU A 52 -10.00 -3.67 4.19
C LEU A 52 -11.19 -4.22 4.97
N VAL A 53 -11.75 -5.33 4.48
CA VAL A 53 -12.89 -6.01 5.14
C VAL A 53 -12.60 -6.49 6.56
N ASP A 54 -11.33 -6.75 6.87
CA ASP A 54 -10.88 -7.14 8.21
C ASP A 54 -10.60 -5.95 9.14
N GLY A 55 -10.94 -4.73 8.70
CA GLY A 55 -10.79 -3.49 9.45
C GLY A 55 -9.37 -2.92 9.44
N ARG A 56 -8.39 -3.59 8.82
CA ARG A 56 -7.05 -3.02 8.69
C ARG A 56 -7.07 -1.82 7.75
N GLU A 57 -6.39 -0.77 8.18
CA GLU A 57 -6.27 0.48 7.44
C GLU A 57 -4.82 0.72 7.00
N PHE A 58 -4.65 1.17 5.76
CA PHE A 58 -3.34 1.48 5.20
C PHE A 58 -3.35 2.83 4.49
N PRO A 59 -2.42 3.75 4.80
CA PRO A 59 -2.15 4.87 3.92
C PRO A 59 -1.39 4.39 2.69
N VAL A 60 -1.90 4.68 1.50
CA VAL A 60 -1.30 4.27 0.22
C VAL A 60 -1.33 5.41 -0.77
N ASN A 61 -0.30 5.51 -1.62
CA ASN A 61 -0.37 6.40 -2.76
C ASN A 61 -1.45 5.92 -3.71
N TYR A 62 -2.18 6.86 -4.31
CA TYR A 62 -3.24 6.55 -5.26
C TYR A 62 -3.17 7.44 -6.50
N LEU A 63 -3.82 6.97 -7.55
CA LEU A 63 -4.26 7.78 -8.68
C LEU A 63 -5.74 7.53 -8.88
N ARG A 64 -6.51 8.59 -9.16
CA ARG A 64 -7.92 8.48 -9.51
C ARG A 64 -8.13 8.94 -10.94
N ASP A 65 -8.92 8.18 -11.69
CA ASP A 65 -9.33 8.46 -13.06
C ASP A 65 -10.82 8.10 -13.20
N GLY A 66 -11.69 9.11 -13.04
CA GLY A 66 -13.13 8.92 -12.95
C GLY A 66 -13.54 7.95 -11.83
N GLU A 67 -14.15 6.83 -12.23
CA GLU A 67 -14.65 5.76 -11.37
C GLU A 67 -13.59 4.68 -11.05
N LEU A 68 -12.34 4.87 -11.50
CA LEU A 68 -11.23 3.98 -11.19
C LEU A 68 -10.25 4.65 -10.23
N VAL A 69 -9.89 3.93 -9.19
CA VAL A 69 -8.79 4.27 -8.28
C VAL A 69 -7.71 3.21 -8.40
N PHE A 70 -6.47 3.64 -8.55
CA PHE A 70 -5.30 2.79 -8.68
C PHE A 70 -4.41 2.96 -7.45
N MET A 71 -3.88 1.85 -6.94
CA MET A 71 -2.86 1.87 -5.90
C MET A 71 -1.77 0.82 -6.15
N GLY A 72 -0.56 1.14 -5.70
CA GLY A 72 0.60 0.27 -5.81
C GLY A 72 0.92 -0.34 -4.45
N ILE A 73 0.92 -1.67 -4.38
CA ILE A 73 1.16 -2.40 -3.14
C ILE A 73 2.52 -3.07 -3.13
N ASP A 74 3.33 -2.73 -2.13
CA ASP A 74 4.55 -3.46 -1.82
C ASP A 74 4.29 -4.57 -0.78
N GLY A 75 5.10 -5.62 -0.82
CA GLY A 75 4.99 -6.77 0.09
C GLY A 75 3.98 -7.81 -0.36
N LEU A 76 3.43 -8.59 0.57
CA LEU A 76 2.63 -9.78 0.25
C LEU A 76 1.12 -9.56 0.35
N TRP A 77 0.67 -8.41 0.88
CA TRP A 77 -0.73 -8.16 1.21
C TRP A 77 -1.60 -7.80 0.01
N TRP A 78 -1.01 -7.55 -1.16
CA TRP A 78 -1.75 -7.47 -2.43
C TRP A 78 -2.54 -8.74 -2.74
N ARG A 79 -2.15 -9.89 -2.15
CA ARG A 79 -2.87 -11.16 -2.32
C ARG A 79 -4.30 -11.11 -1.82
N ALA A 80 -4.62 -10.19 -0.92
CA ALA A 80 -6.00 -9.97 -0.46
C ALA A 80 -6.93 -9.47 -1.59
N PHE A 81 -6.37 -9.05 -2.73
CA PHE A 81 -7.11 -8.58 -3.91
C PHE A 81 -7.04 -9.55 -5.10
N GLN A 82 -6.51 -10.77 -4.89
CA GLN A 82 -6.61 -11.84 -5.89
C GLN A 82 -8.06 -12.24 -6.11
N ASP A 83 -8.36 -12.80 -7.29
CA ASP A 83 -9.71 -13.14 -7.70
C ASP A 83 -10.51 -13.86 -6.61
N PRO A 84 -11.72 -13.36 -6.29
CA PRO A 84 -12.51 -12.36 -7.03
C PRO A 84 -12.17 -10.89 -6.74
N GLY A 85 -11.21 -10.60 -5.88
CA GLY A 85 -10.98 -9.29 -5.27
C GLY A 85 -11.75 -9.15 -3.94
N GLN A 86 -11.83 -7.93 -3.39
CA GLN A 86 -12.59 -7.66 -2.18
C GLN A 86 -13.18 -6.25 -2.15
N PRO A 87 -14.31 -6.03 -1.46
CA PRO A 87 -14.80 -4.68 -1.21
C PRO A 87 -13.84 -3.93 -0.29
N VAL A 88 -13.75 -2.62 -0.49
CA VAL A 88 -12.92 -1.72 0.31
C VAL A 88 -13.63 -0.40 0.53
N THR A 89 -13.25 0.28 1.60
CA THR A 89 -13.60 1.68 1.85
C THR A 89 -12.35 2.51 1.69
N MET A 90 -12.48 3.68 1.07
CA MET A 90 -11.38 4.61 0.88
C MET A 90 -11.75 5.97 1.45
N PHE A 91 -10.81 6.61 2.12
CA PHE A 91 -10.92 8.01 2.51
C PHE A 91 -9.94 8.83 1.65
N ILE A 92 -10.51 9.67 0.79
CA ILE A 92 -9.79 10.48 -0.19
C ILE A 92 -10.22 11.93 0.01
N GLN A 93 -9.27 12.78 0.40
CA GLN A 93 -9.45 14.24 0.51
C GLN A 93 -10.72 14.70 1.27
N GLY A 94 -11.07 14.02 2.36
CA GLY A 94 -12.22 14.38 3.19
C GLY A 94 -13.49 13.61 2.88
N GLU A 95 -13.48 12.83 1.80
CA GLU A 95 -14.64 12.06 1.33
C GLU A 95 -14.40 10.55 1.49
N THR A 96 -15.47 9.84 1.81
CA THR A 96 -15.46 8.38 1.91
C THR A 96 -16.08 7.78 0.65
N PHE A 97 -15.33 6.88 0.02
CA PHE A 97 -15.75 6.13 -1.16
C PHE A 97 -15.81 4.65 -0.84
N GLU A 98 -16.73 3.95 -1.51
CA GLU A 98 -16.76 2.50 -1.52
C GLU A 98 -16.41 1.98 -2.91
N GLY A 99 -15.77 0.81 -2.95
CA GLY A 99 -15.46 0.18 -4.21
C GLY A 99 -15.12 -1.29 -4.08
N HIS A 100 -14.79 -1.91 -5.22
CA HIS A 100 -14.31 -3.28 -5.29
C HIS A 100 -12.88 -3.30 -5.84
N ALA A 101 -11.95 -3.84 -5.06
CA ALA A 101 -10.53 -3.83 -5.35
C ALA A 101 -10.06 -5.19 -5.91
N ARG A 102 -9.32 -5.16 -7.03
CA ARG A 102 -8.72 -6.33 -7.68
C ARG A 102 -7.29 -6.04 -8.12
N VAL A 103 -6.39 -7.00 -7.90
CA VAL A 103 -5.01 -6.94 -8.40
C VAL A 103 -4.96 -7.12 -9.91
N VAL A 104 -4.18 -6.28 -10.59
CA VAL A 104 -3.92 -6.39 -12.04
C VAL A 104 -2.75 -7.36 -12.23
N VAL A 105 -3.01 -8.50 -12.87
CA VAL A 105 -2.00 -9.55 -13.10
C VAL A 105 -1.56 -9.63 -14.56
N ASN A 106 -2.46 -9.35 -15.51
CA ASN A 106 -2.28 -9.69 -16.93
C ASN A 106 -2.37 -8.48 -17.88
N ASP A 107 -2.09 -7.27 -17.39
CA ASP A 107 -2.06 -6.05 -18.22
C ASP A 107 -0.78 -5.24 -17.97
N PRO A 108 0.35 -5.62 -18.62
CA PRO A 108 1.64 -4.98 -18.39
C PRO A 108 1.65 -3.51 -18.85
N VAL A 109 0.89 -3.17 -19.89
CA VAL A 109 0.84 -1.80 -20.44
C VAL A 109 0.11 -0.87 -19.46
N LEU A 110 -1.00 -1.32 -18.87
CA LEU A 110 -1.67 -0.56 -17.82
C LEU A 110 -0.75 -0.39 -16.60
N VAL A 111 -0.08 -1.46 -16.18
CA VAL A 111 0.83 -1.46 -15.03
C VAL A 111 1.95 -0.43 -15.21
N GLU A 112 2.63 -0.43 -16.36
CA GLU A 112 3.70 0.52 -16.66
C GLU A 112 3.19 1.97 -16.65
N ASN A 113 2.12 2.25 -17.39
CA ASN A 113 1.55 3.60 -17.51
C ASN A 113 1.10 4.16 -16.16
N VAL A 114 0.46 3.34 -15.33
CA VAL A 114 -0.02 3.76 -14.02
C VAL A 114 1.15 3.94 -13.05
N PHE A 115 2.14 3.02 -13.03
CA PHE A 115 3.28 3.18 -12.14
C PHE A 115 4.18 4.35 -12.49
N ALA A 116 4.36 4.69 -13.77
CA ALA A 116 5.09 5.89 -14.18
C ALA A 116 4.49 7.17 -13.55
N ARG A 117 3.17 7.22 -13.39
CA ARG A 117 2.46 8.34 -12.74
C ARG A 117 2.43 8.23 -11.22
N LEU A 118 2.24 7.02 -10.69
CA LEU A 118 2.07 6.77 -9.26
C LEU A 118 3.40 6.85 -8.50
N ARG A 119 4.49 6.50 -9.17
CA ARG A 119 5.84 6.37 -8.61
C ARG A 119 6.90 6.94 -9.57
N PRO A 120 6.83 8.25 -9.92
CA PRO A 120 7.73 8.86 -10.91
C PRO A 120 9.20 8.89 -10.47
N THR A 121 9.49 8.62 -9.19
CA THR A 121 10.85 8.63 -8.62
C THR A 121 11.43 7.23 -8.42
N VAL A 122 10.76 6.16 -8.88
CA VAL A 122 11.33 4.80 -8.84
C VAL A 122 12.50 4.73 -9.84
N PRO A 123 13.68 4.22 -9.43
CA PRO A 123 14.81 4.10 -10.34
C PRO A 123 14.55 3.07 -11.44
N GLU A 124 14.99 3.37 -12.67
CA GLU A 124 14.86 2.48 -13.84
C GLU A 124 15.58 1.13 -13.67
N TRP A 125 16.57 1.04 -12.79
CA TRP A 125 17.30 -0.20 -12.53
C TRP A 125 16.57 -1.18 -11.61
N LEU A 126 15.45 -0.78 -10.97
CA LEU A 126 14.73 -1.63 -10.02
C LEU A 126 14.00 -2.76 -10.78
N PRO A 127 14.26 -4.04 -10.47
CA PRO A 127 13.59 -5.17 -11.11
C PRO A 127 12.06 -5.13 -10.93
N ASP A 128 11.31 -5.51 -11.97
CA ASP A 128 9.84 -5.55 -11.93
C ASP A 128 9.26 -6.49 -10.86
N ALA A 129 10.00 -7.53 -10.48
CA ALA A 129 9.59 -8.41 -9.38
C ALA A 129 9.59 -7.69 -8.01
N LEU A 130 10.35 -6.62 -7.89
CA LEU A 130 10.39 -5.71 -6.74
C LEU A 130 9.50 -4.49 -6.93
N ASN A 131 8.99 -4.25 -8.15
CA ASN A 131 7.88 -3.33 -8.34
C ASN A 131 6.64 -3.90 -7.63
N GLY A 132 5.94 -3.01 -6.93
CA GLY A 132 4.71 -3.35 -6.24
C GLY A 132 3.68 -3.95 -7.19
N LYS A 133 2.65 -4.58 -6.65
CA LYS A 133 1.51 -5.03 -7.46
C LYS A 133 0.49 -3.92 -7.60
N LEU A 134 0.06 -3.67 -8.83
CA LEU A 134 -1.00 -2.72 -9.12
C LEU A 134 -2.35 -3.30 -8.70
N VAL A 135 -3.11 -2.53 -7.96
CA VAL A 135 -4.51 -2.83 -7.65
C VAL A 135 -5.38 -1.73 -8.23
N THR A 136 -6.43 -2.15 -8.91
CA THR A 136 -7.53 -1.32 -9.39
C THR A 136 -8.72 -1.45 -8.47
N ILE A 137 -9.37 -0.33 -8.20
CA ILE A 137 -10.57 -0.24 -7.38
C ILE A 137 -11.63 0.45 -8.23
N THR A 138 -12.73 -0.25 -8.47
CA THR A 138 -13.89 0.31 -9.17
C THR A 138 -14.83 0.90 -8.13
N LEU A 139 -15.12 2.19 -8.23
CA LEU A 139 -16.06 2.88 -7.35
C LEU A 139 -17.48 2.37 -7.59
N LYS A 140 -18.31 2.45 -6.55
CA LYS A 140 -19.75 2.13 -6.63
C LYS A 140 -20.58 3.35 -6.99
#